data_AF-B9KC80-F1
#
_entry.id   AF-B9KC80-F1
#
_cell.length_a   1.000
_cell.length_b   1.000
_cell.length_c   1.000
_cell.angle_alpha   90.00
_cell.angle_beta   90.00
_cell.angle_gamma   90.00
#
_symmetry.space_group_name_H-M   'P 1'
#
loop_
_entity.id
_entity.type
_entity.pdbx_description
1 polymer ?
#
loop_
_entity_poly.entity_id
_entity_poly.type
_entity_poly.pdbx_seq_one_letter_code
_entity_poly.pdbx_strand_id
1 'polypeptide(L)'
;MIRKTLKRVIVKPFGKDRFEVVKEFEVSLCGLNFIVPKGFISDGASVPRIFWSIYPPYKSEYFSAAIVHDYLCQKAYSKDDYKLADKVLKEAMIELGCSKVKTFIFYYACNTFHVVKCFLKGI
;
A
#
# COMPACT_ATOMS: atom_id res chain seq x y z
N MET A 1 -17.83 -10.57 15.55
CA MET A 1 -16.62 -10.81 14.73
C MET A 1 -15.56 -9.80 15.19
N ILE A 2 -14.52 -10.24 15.88
CA ILE A 2 -13.48 -9.35 16.41
C ILE A 2 -12.67 -8.82 15.23
N ARG A 3 -12.79 -7.53 14.90
CA ARG A 3 -11.93 -6.89 13.89
C ARG A 3 -10.51 -6.89 14.45
N LYS A 4 -9.60 -7.66 13.85
CA LYS A 4 -8.17 -7.55 14.13
C LYS A 4 -7.69 -6.22 13.56
N THR A 5 -7.25 -5.31 14.44
CA THR A 5 -6.59 -4.08 14.03
C THR A 5 -5.30 -4.40 13.27
N LEU A 6 -5.07 -3.70 12.16
CA LEU A 6 -3.84 -3.86 11.37
C LEU A 6 -2.63 -3.43 12.20
N LYS A 7 -1.68 -4.35 12.42
CA LYS A 7 -0.41 -4.03 13.08
C LYS A 7 0.48 -3.19 12.15
N ARG A 8 1.43 -2.46 12.72
CA ARG A 8 2.46 -1.76 11.92
C ARG A 8 3.56 -2.73 11.52
N VAL A 9 4.00 -2.64 10.27
CA VAL A 9 5.10 -3.44 9.72
C VAL A 9 6.44 -3.05 10.35
N ILE A 10 7.34 -4.02 10.47
CA ILE A 10 8.72 -3.82 10.92
C ILE A 10 9.63 -3.93 9.70
N VAL A 11 10.37 -2.87 9.43
CA VAL A 11 11.31 -2.80 8.30
C VAL A 11 12.69 -2.37 8.73
N LYS A 12 13.69 -2.68 7.89
CA LYS A 12 15.04 -2.10 7.94
C LYS A 12 15.34 -1.37 6.62
N PRO A 13 16.23 -0.38 6.61
CA PRO A 13 16.70 0.23 5.37
C PRO A 13 17.31 -0.81 4.42
N PHE A 14 17.03 -0.69 3.13
CA PHE A 14 17.59 -1.54 2.08
C PHE A 14 17.97 -0.69 0.86
N GLY A 15 19.21 -0.20 0.81
CA GLY A 15 19.66 0.69 -0.26
C GLY A 15 19.03 2.09 -0.21
N LYS A 16 19.02 2.78 -1.36
CA LYS A 16 18.47 4.13 -1.46
C LYS A 16 16.95 4.09 -1.51
N ASP A 17 16.30 4.80 -0.60
CA ASP A 17 14.86 5.08 -0.65
C ASP A 17 13.97 3.82 -0.63
N ARG A 18 14.48 2.71 -0.08
CA ARG A 18 13.83 1.38 -0.05
C ARG A 18 13.98 0.71 1.31
N PHE A 19 13.03 -0.16 1.62
CA PHE A 19 12.90 -0.82 2.92
C PHE A 19 12.61 -2.31 2.75
N GLU A 20 13.24 -3.14 3.58
CA GLU A 20 13.04 -4.58 3.61
C GLU A 20 12.21 -4.97 4.85
N VAL A 21 11.16 -5.75 4.63
CA VAL A 21 10.32 -6.32 5.68
C VAL A 21 11.12 -7.35 6.50
N VAL A 22 11.28 -7.09 7.80
CA VAL A 22 12.16 -7.88 8.68
C VAL A 22 11.46 -9.12 9.26
N LYS A 23 10.14 -9.07 9.39
CA LYS A 23 9.29 -10.15 9.90
C LYS A 23 8.04 -10.27 9.05
N GLU A 24 7.51 -11.49 8.98
CA GLU A 24 6.23 -11.74 8.31
C GLU A 24 5.16 -10.77 8.80
N PHE A 25 4.50 -10.13 7.84
CA PHE A 25 3.48 -9.13 8.12
C PHE A 25 2.12 -9.68 7.71
N GLU A 26 1.39 -10.16 8.70
CA GLU A 26 0.03 -10.68 8.56
C GLU A 26 -0.97 -9.54 8.33
N VAL A 27 -1.75 -9.67 7.26
CA VAL A 27 -2.76 -8.69 6.86
C VAL A 27 -4.11 -9.39 6.76
N SER A 28 -5.10 -8.83 7.46
CA SER A 28 -6.49 -9.28 7.44
C SER A 28 -7.38 -8.07 7.12
N LEU A 29 -7.59 -7.79 5.83
CA LEU A 29 -8.29 -6.60 5.33
C LEU A 29 -9.18 -6.97 4.14
N CYS A 30 -10.31 -6.28 3.96
CA CYS A 30 -11.28 -6.55 2.89
C CYS A 30 -11.79 -8.01 2.87
N GLY A 31 -11.76 -8.72 4.00
CA GLY A 31 -12.06 -10.15 4.08
C GLY A 31 -10.97 -11.07 3.51
N LEU A 32 -9.83 -10.53 3.07
CA LEU A 32 -8.66 -11.28 2.64
C LEU A 32 -7.70 -11.49 3.81
N ASN A 33 -7.09 -12.67 3.85
CA ASN A 33 -6.00 -12.98 4.77
C ASN A 33 -4.77 -13.35 3.95
N PHE A 34 -3.67 -12.62 4.13
CA PHE A 34 -2.40 -12.91 3.46
C PHE A 34 -1.21 -12.43 4.29
N ILE A 35 -0.03 -12.89 3.91
CA ILE A 35 1.23 -12.58 4.57
C ILE A 35 2.15 -11.89 3.57
N VAL A 36 2.64 -10.69 3.93
CA VAL A 36 3.78 -10.10 3.23
C VAL A 36 5.05 -10.78 3.79
N PRO A 37 5.82 -11.50 2.95
CA PRO A 37 6.91 -12.32 3.43
C PRO A 37 8.07 -11.47 3.95
N LYS A 38 8.84 -12.04 4.89
CA LYS A 38 10.15 -11.51 5.27
C LYS A 38 11.03 -11.40 4.02
N GLY A 39 11.76 -10.29 3.91
CA GLY A 39 12.61 -10.00 2.75
C GLY A 39 11.90 -9.26 1.62
N PHE A 40 10.59 -8.99 1.73
CA PHE A 40 9.90 -8.15 0.76
C PHE A 40 10.48 -6.74 0.75
N ILE A 41 10.77 -6.22 -0.44
CA ILE A 41 11.36 -4.89 -0.65
C ILE A 41 10.28 -3.96 -1.20
N SER A 42 10.12 -2.81 -0.57
CA SER A 42 9.18 -1.75 -0.94
C SER A 42 9.90 -0.41 -0.98
N ASP A 43 9.48 0.47 -1.88
CA ASP A 43 9.89 1.87 -1.97
C ASP A 43 8.93 2.81 -1.23
N GLY A 44 7.98 2.26 -0.47
CA GLY A 44 6.99 3.02 0.29
C GLY A 44 5.95 3.68 -0.60
N ALA A 45 5.43 4.84 -0.21
CA ALA A 45 4.46 5.52 -1.05
C ALA A 45 5.16 6.17 -2.25
N SER A 46 4.92 5.63 -3.44
CA SER A 46 5.38 6.15 -4.74
C SER A 46 4.69 7.47 -5.12
N VAL A 47 5.02 8.56 -4.41
CA VAL A 47 4.46 9.90 -4.59
C VAL A 47 5.43 10.80 -5.38
N PRO A 48 4.98 11.58 -6.38
CA PRO A 48 5.84 12.54 -7.07
C PRO A 48 6.47 13.57 -6.11
N ARG A 49 7.75 13.90 -6.33
CA ARG A 49 8.56 14.72 -5.40
C ARG A 49 7.94 16.07 -5.04
N ILE A 50 7.19 16.68 -5.96
CA ILE A 50 6.50 17.97 -5.75
C ILE A 50 5.51 17.90 -4.57
N PHE A 51 4.93 16.73 -4.31
CA PHE A 51 3.94 16.53 -3.23
C PHE A 51 4.56 16.09 -1.90
N TRP A 52 5.88 15.90 -1.81
CA TRP A 52 6.52 15.36 -0.60
C TRP A 52 6.38 16.28 0.62
N SER A 53 6.19 17.58 0.42
CA SER A 53 5.92 18.51 1.53
C SER A 53 4.59 18.22 2.24
N ILE A 54 3.63 17.57 1.57
CA ILE A 54 2.29 17.29 2.09
C ILE A 54 2.13 15.80 2.38
N TYR A 55 2.62 14.96 1.47
CA TYR A 55 2.55 13.50 1.52
C TYR A 55 3.95 12.88 1.37
N PRO A 56 4.77 12.89 2.44
CA PRO A 56 6.09 12.29 2.40
C PRO A 56 6.01 10.78 2.12
N PRO A 57 6.90 10.21 1.29
CA PRO A 57 6.81 8.80 0.89
C PRO A 57 6.91 7.80 2.08
N TYR A 58 7.60 8.20 3.15
CA TYR A 58 7.93 7.33 4.29
C TYR A 58 7.19 7.69 5.59
N LYS A 59 6.06 8.40 5.49
CA LYS A 59 5.32 8.79 6.69
C LYS A 59 4.76 7.56 7.39
N SER A 60 5.16 7.36 8.64
CA SER A 60 4.82 6.18 9.46
C SER A 60 3.33 5.88 9.51
N GLU A 61 2.49 6.93 9.43
CA GLU A 61 1.02 6.87 9.44
C GLU A 61 0.46 5.86 8.43
N TYR A 62 0.88 5.94 7.16
CA TYR A 62 0.40 5.08 6.07
C TYR A 62 1.46 4.16 5.47
N PHE A 63 2.69 4.19 5.98
CA PHE A 63 3.79 3.40 5.44
C PHE A 63 3.48 1.89 5.43
N SER A 64 2.84 1.36 6.47
CA SER A 64 2.41 -0.05 6.48
C SER A 64 1.37 -0.34 5.40
N ALA A 65 0.45 0.59 5.12
CA ALA A 65 -0.53 0.43 4.04
C ALA A 65 0.15 0.46 2.66
N ALA A 66 1.18 1.31 2.48
CA ALA A 66 1.96 1.33 1.24
C ALA A 66 2.66 -0.01 0.97
N ILE A 67 3.26 -0.64 1.99
CA ILE A 67 3.88 -1.97 1.83
C ILE A 67 2.86 -3.04 1.41
N VAL A 68 1.66 -3.01 1.99
CA VAL A 68 0.58 -3.92 1.59
C VAL A 68 0.19 -3.68 0.13
N HIS A 69 0.05 -2.42 -0.27
CA HIS A 69 -0.31 -2.03 -1.63
C HIS A 69 0.75 -2.47 -2.64
N ASP A 70 2.03 -2.18 -2.40
CA ASP A 70 3.14 -2.58 -3.26
C ASP A 70 3.18 -4.10 -3.46
N TYR A 71 2.96 -4.86 -2.39
CA TYR A 71 2.95 -6.32 -2.45
C TYR A 71 1.83 -6.85 -3.33
N LEU A 72 0.61 -6.32 -3.17
CA LEU A 72 -0.53 -6.71 -3.99
C LEU A 72 -0.36 -6.26 -5.44
N CYS A 73 0.18 -5.06 -5.68
CA CYS A 73 0.47 -4.55 -7.01
C CYS A 73 1.54 -5.37 -7.75
N GLN A 74 2.54 -5.91 -7.06
CA GLN A 74 3.52 -6.82 -7.66
C GLN A 74 2.91 -8.16 -8.07
N LYS A 75 1.83 -8.58 -7.41
CA LYS A 75 1.09 -9.82 -7.70
C LYS A 75 -0.09 -9.62 -8.67
N ALA A 76 -0.38 -8.39 -9.06
CA ALA A 76 -1.53 -8.07 -9.89
C ALA A 76 -1.28 -8.38 -11.38
N TYR A 77 -2.16 -9.17 -11.99
CA TYR A 77 -2.10 -9.52 -13.42
C TYR A 77 -3.24 -8.91 -14.22
N SER A 78 -4.33 -8.51 -13.55
CA SER A 78 -5.53 -7.96 -14.17
C SER A 78 -5.91 -6.60 -13.60
N LYS A 79 -6.78 -5.88 -14.32
CA LYS A 79 -7.39 -4.63 -13.83
C LYS A 79 -8.12 -4.81 -12.49
N ASP A 80 -8.74 -5.96 -12.26
CA ASP A 80 -9.49 -6.21 -11.02
C ASP A 80 -8.56 -6.48 -9.83
N ASP A 81 -7.38 -7.07 -10.05
CA ASP A 81 -6.35 -7.20 -9.01
C ASP A 81 -5.83 -5.84 -8.54
N TYR A 82 -5.61 -4.90 -9.48
CA TYR A 82 -5.21 -3.54 -9.13
C TYR A 82 -6.30 -2.81 -8.34
N LYS A 83 -7.58 -2.94 -8.74
CA LYS A 83 -8.70 -2.39 -7.96
C LYS A 83 -8.76 -3.01 -6.56
N LEU A 84 -8.47 -4.31 -6.43
CA LEU A 84 -8.42 -4.97 -5.13
C LEU A 84 -7.29 -4.41 -4.27
N ALA A 85 -6.09 -4.24 -4.84
CA ALA A 85 -4.96 -3.60 -4.17
C ALA A 85 -5.33 -2.19 -3.66
N ASP A 86 -5.97 -1.37 -4.49
CA ASP A 86 -6.40 -0.02 -4.11
C ASP A 86 -7.45 -0.04 -2.99
N LYS A 87 -8.41 -0.99 -3.03
CA LYS A 87 -9.39 -1.16 -1.95
C LYS A 87 -8.73 -1.56 -0.63
N VAL A 88 -7.78 -2.49 -0.68
CA VAL A 88 -7.02 -2.92 0.50
C VAL A 88 -6.17 -1.77 1.04
N LEU A 89 -5.55 -0.95 0.18
CA LEU A 89 -4.85 0.27 0.59
C LEU A 89 -5.78 1.22 1.37
N LYS A 90 -6.97 1.48 0.83
CA LYS A 90 -7.97 2.34 1.47
C LYS A 90 -8.34 1.83 2.87
N GLU A 91 -8.64 0.54 2.99
CA GLU A 91 -9.01 -0.07 4.27
C GLU A 91 -7.83 -0.06 5.27
N ALA A 92 -6.63 -0.40 4.80
CA ALA A 92 -5.40 -0.35 5.60
C ALA A 92 -5.16 1.05 6.17
N MET A 93 -5.31 2.09 5.35
CA MET A 93 -5.13 3.48 5.80
C MET A 93 -6.16 3.87 6.87
N ILE A 94 -7.43 3.44 6.72
CA ILE A 94 -8.48 3.69 7.72
C ILE A 94 -8.15 2.99 9.04
N GLU A 95 -7.77 1.72 9.00
CA GLU A 95 -7.39 0.93 10.19
C GLU A 95 -6.16 1.51 10.90
N LEU A 96 -5.21 2.10 10.16
CA LEU A 96 -4.04 2.78 10.72
C LEU A 96 -4.34 4.18 11.29
N GLY A 97 -5.60 4.64 11.20
CA GLY A 97 -6.05 5.92 11.72
C GLY A 97 -5.77 7.11 10.80
N CYS A 98 -5.55 6.88 9.50
CA CYS A 98 -5.36 7.99 8.55
C CYS A 98 -6.63 8.83 8.41
N SER A 99 -6.46 10.15 8.22
CA SER A 99 -7.59 11.04 7.96
C SER A 99 -8.35 10.68 6.68
N LYS A 100 -9.69 10.80 6.70
CA LYS A 100 -10.56 10.45 5.55
C LYS A 100 -10.14 11.15 4.25
N VAL A 101 -9.72 12.41 4.33
CA VAL A 101 -9.25 13.20 3.19
C VAL A 101 -7.98 12.61 2.58
N LYS A 102 -7.00 12.25 3.42
CA LYS A 102 -5.75 11.65 2.97
C LYS A 102 -6.00 10.30 2.33
N THR A 103 -6.79 9.45 2.98
CA THR A 103 -7.18 8.14 2.45
C THR A 103 -7.91 8.27 1.11
N PHE A 104 -8.81 9.25 0.99
CA PHE A 104 -9.49 9.54 -0.27
C PHE A 104 -8.48 9.88 -1.38
N ILE A 105 -7.58 10.83 -1.13
CA ILE A 105 -6.58 11.26 -2.13
C ILE A 105 -5.72 10.09 -2.58
N PHE A 106 -5.18 9.30 -1.65
CA PHE A 106 -4.35 8.13 -1.99
C PHE A 106 -5.13 7.10 -2.81
N TYR A 107 -6.35 6.74 -2.38
CA TYR A 107 -7.17 5.77 -3.08
C TYR A 107 -7.46 6.18 -4.53
N TYR A 108 -7.94 7.41 -4.74
CA TYR A 108 -8.27 7.87 -6.09
C TYR A 108 -7.02 8.08 -6.95
N ALA A 109 -5.91 8.57 -6.39
CA ALA A 109 -4.66 8.73 -7.13
C ALA A 109 -4.12 7.38 -7.64
N CYS A 110 -4.04 6.37 -6.77
CA CYS A 110 -3.60 5.03 -7.16
C CYS A 110 -4.57 4.39 -8.15
N ASN A 111 -5.87 4.52 -7.93
CA ASN A 111 -6.86 3.93 -8.81
C ASN A 111 -6.84 4.52 -10.23
N THR A 112 -6.79 5.85 -10.35
CA THR A 112 -6.66 6.52 -11.64
C THR A 112 -5.36 6.11 -12.35
N PHE A 113 -4.24 6.07 -11.62
CA PHE A 113 -2.96 5.61 -12.17
C PHE A 113 -3.05 4.18 -12.71
N HIS A 114 -3.65 3.25 -11.96
CA HIS A 114 -3.81 1.87 -12.40
C HIS A 114 -4.76 1.72 -13.59
N VAL A 115 -5.86 2.48 -13.63
CA VAL A 115 -6.77 2.48 -14.79
C VAL A 115 -6.03 2.94 -16.04
N VAL A 116 -5.25 4.01 -15.96
CA VAL A 116 -4.42 4.50 -17.08
C VAL A 116 -3.36 3.45 -17.46
N LYS A 117 -2.68 2.86 -16.48
CA LYS A 117 -1.65 1.82 -16.69
C LYS A 117 -2.22 0.58 -17.39
N CYS A 118 -3.40 0.11 -16.98
CA CYS A 118 -4.07 -1.04 -17.59
C CYS A 118 -4.51 -0.71 -19.03
N PHE A 119 -5.11 0.46 -19.22
CA PHE A 119 -5.49 0.95 -20.55
C PHE A 119 -4.30 1.01 -21.52
N LEU A 120 -3.16 1.55 -21.08
CA LEU A 120 -1.94 1.63 -21.89
C LEU A 120 -1.32 0.26 -22.20
N LYS A 121 -1.48 -0.72 -21.32
CA LYS A 121 -0.94 -2.07 -21.49
C LYS A 121 -1.91 -3.04 -22.18
N GLY A 122 -3.15 -2.62 -22.45
CA GLY A 122 -4.18 -3.47 -23.06
C GLY A 122 -4.67 -4.62 -22.16
N ILE A 123 -4.63 -4.43 -20.83
CA ILE A 123 -5.04 -5.41 -19.80
C ILE A 123 -6.24 -4.89 -19.00
#